data_AF-A0A0V1H9P2-F1
#
_entry.id   AF-A0A0V1H9P2-F1
#
_cell.length_a   1.000
_cell.length_b   1.000
_cell.length_c   1.000
_cell.angle_alpha   90.00
_cell.angle_beta   90.00
_cell.angle_gamma   90.00
#
_symmetry.space_group_name_H-M   'P 1'
#
loop_
_entity.id
_entity.type
_entity.pdbx_description
1 polymer ?
#
loop_
_entity_poly.entity_id
_entity_poly.type
_entity_poly.pdbx_seq_one_letter_code
_entity_poly.pdbx_strand_id
1 'polypeptide(L)'
;LLLFKRPFFFIFVAWLSFQTVKLKEMADSHSATSEYAHKLWTILNHLASAKLPATLQNISLNMDKTFRWTADETKARLDDSVSSKLLNCVFDKDIEQHIYQVPIATDETVREHDWYCFECHAAGQLYPCTKCFRVYHSSCISAELRANPAVLLCNACQEIEKEPPCNLETLSPCLSKILQSAEKMVNNFIIYFHNLLCLKFRPMVSLVLCRILRVEYLMNSIAC
;
A
#
# COMPACT_ATOMS: atom_id res chain seq x y z
N LEU A 1 -17.76 56.42 24.47
CA LEU A 1 -18.74 55.46 23.91
C LEU A 1 -18.20 54.91 22.60
N LEU A 2 -18.11 53.58 22.54
CA LEU A 2 -18.13 52.70 21.35
C LEU A 2 -16.95 52.75 20.36
N LEU A 3 -15.88 52.06 20.77
CA LEU A 3 -15.09 51.17 19.92
C LEU A 3 -15.95 49.98 19.42
N PHE A 4 -15.47 49.30 18.37
CA PHE A 4 -15.91 48.02 17.75
C PHE A 4 -16.64 48.11 16.40
N LYS A 5 -15.86 48.07 15.30
CA LYS A 5 -16.28 47.44 14.02
C LYS A 5 -15.08 46.99 13.17
N ARG A 6 -14.18 46.12 13.66
CA ARG A 6 -13.21 45.40 12.78
C ARG A 6 -12.77 44.00 13.27
N PRO A 7 -13.66 43.00 13.45
CA PRO A 7 -13.19 41.60 13.53
C PRO A 7 -13.58 40.75 12.31
N PHE A 8 -14.63 41.10 11.54
CA PHE A 8 -15.17 40.19 10.53
C PHE A 8 -14.37 40.12 9.22
N PHE A 9 -13.69 41.19 8.82
CA PHE A 9 -12.95 41.19 7.54
C PHE A 9 -11.68 40.35 7.59
N PHE A 10 -10.95 40.37 8.72
CA PHE A 10 -9.74 39.56 8.89
C PHE A 10 -10.05 38.07 9.03
N ILE A 11 -11.17 37.70 9.65
CA ILE A 11 -11.59 36.30 9.75
C ILE A 11 -12.00 35.77 8.36
N PHE A 12 -12.64 36.57 7.51
CA PHE A 12 -13.05 36.14 6.18
C PHE A 12 -11.87 35.99 5.22
N VAL A 13 -10.89 36.91 5.26
CA VAL A 13 -9.65 36.77 4.47
C VAL A 13 -8.82 35.61 4.99
N ALA A 14 -8.71 35.43 6.30
CA ALA A 14 -8.04 34.26 6.87
C ALA A 14 -8.75 32.95 6.53
N TRP A 15 -10.08 32.91 6.45
CA TRP A 15 -10.87 31.74 6.05
C TRP A 15 -10.75 31.43 4.56
N LEU A 16 -10.74 32.45 3.70
CA LEU A 16 -10.42 32.31 2.28
C LEU A 16 -8.97 31.87 2.07
N SER A 17 -8.02 32.42 2.82
CA SER A 17 -6.63 31.97 2.84
C SER A 17 -6.50 30.52 3.34
N PHE A 18 -7.31 30.12 4.33
CA PHE A 18 -7.34 28.75 4.86
C PHE A 18 -7.93 27.75 3.87
N GLN A 19 -8.91 28.16 3.05
CA GLN A 19 -9.41 27.33 1.94
C GLN A 19 -8.43 27.26 0.77
N THR A 20 -7.73 28.35 0.43
CA THR A 20 -6.68 28.30 -0.61
C THR A 20 -5.48 27.47 -0.19
N VAL A 21 -5.22 27.31 1.12
CA VAL A 21 -4.14 26.45 1.66
C VAL A 21 -4.50 24.96 1.62
N LYS A 22 -5.80 24.60 1.51
CA LYS A 22 -6.24 23.19 1.39
C LYS A 22 -6.38 22.69 -0.04
N LEU A 23 -6.22 23.57 -1.03
CA LEU A 23 -5.73 23.23 -2.36
C LEU A 23 -4.21 23.25 -2.35
N LYS A 24 -3.59 22.64 -1.33
CA LYS A 24 -2.18 22.29 -1.44
C LYS A 24 -2.14 21.30 -2.58
N GLU A 25 -1.77 21.81 -3.75
CA GLU A 25 -1.20 21.01 -4.81
C GLU A 25 -0.32 19.98 -4.10
N MET A 26 -0.72 18.71 -4.18
CA MET A 26 0.21 17.63 -3.96
C MET A 26 1.15 17.65 -5.16
N ALA A 27 1.96 18.70 -5.22
CA ALA A 27 3.06 18.90 -6.13
C ALA A 27 4.27 18.10 -5.64
N ASP A 28 4.03 16.88 -5.17
CA ASP A 28 5.01 15.84 -5.42
C ASP A 28 4.81 15.51 -6.91
N SER A 29 5.37 16.37 -7.77
CA SER A 29 5.35 16.22 -9.22
C SER A 29 6.25 15.04 -9.56
N HIS A 30 5.76 13.84 -9.27
CA HIS A 30 6.43 12.62 -9.63
C HIS A 30 6.48 12.58 -11.16
N SER A 31 7.68 12.47 -11.73
CA SER A 31 7.91 12.40 -13.19
C SER A 31 7.43 11.08 -13.80
N ALA A 32 6.80 10.24 -13.00
CA ALA A 32 7.13 8.86 -13.00
C ALA A 32 5.80 8.07 -12.98
N THR A 33 5.55 7.29 -14.03
CA THR A 33 4.31 6.50 -14.22
C THR A 33 4.21 5.25 -13.33
N SER A 34 3.01 4.72 -13.09
CA SER A 34 2.91 3.48 -12.29
C SER A 34 3.62 2.29 -12.95
N GLU A 35 3.71 2.28 -14.28
CA GLU A 35 4.32 1.20 -15.05
C GLU A 35 5.81 1.02 -14.75
N TYR A 36 6.59 2.10 -14.73
CA TYR A 36 8.04 1.99 -14.52
C TYR A 36 8.35 1.67 -13.04
N ALA A 37 7.57 2.20 -12.09
CA ALA A 37 7.69 1.86 -10.68
C ALA A 37 7.38 0.38 -10.44
N HIS A 38 6.36 -0.15 -11.12
CA HIS A 38 6.07 -1.59 -11.07
C HIS A 38 7.26 -2.41 -11.57
N LYS A 39 7.87 -2.07 -12.72
CA LYS A 39 9.05 -2.78 -13.24
C LYS A 39 10.21 -2.81 -12.25
N LEU A 40 10.52 -1.66 -11.63
CA LEU A 40 11.56 -1.57 -10.60
C LEU A 40 11.23 -2.45 -9.39
N TRP A 41 10.01 -2.37 -8.87
CA TRP A 41 9.58 -3.16 -7.73
C TRP A 41 9.59 -4.66 -8.04
N THR A 42 9.22 -5.07 -9.26
CA THR A 42 9.33 -6.47 -9.71
C THR A 42 10.75 -6.98 -9.61
N ILE A 43 11.74 -6.23 -10.12
CA ILE A 43 13.15 -6.66 -10.06
C ILE A 43 13.68 -6.64 -8.63
N LEU A 44 13.34 -5.62 -7.84
CA LEU A 44 13.76 -5.55 -6.44
C LEU A 44 13.21 -6.72 -5.61
N ASN A 45 11.93 -7.05 -5.78
CA ASN A 45 11.30 -8.20 -5.13
C ASN A 45 11.92 -9.52 -5.60
N HIS A 46 12.26 -9.63 -6.89
CA HIS A 46 12.96 -10.78 -7.41
C HIS A 46 14.34 -10.95 -6.75
N LEU A 47 15.16 -9.89 -6.71
CA LEU A 47 16.47 -9.90 -6.06
C LEU A 47 16.38 -10.23 -4.57
N ALA A 48 15.39 -9.66 -3.88
CA ALA A 48 15.13 -9.97 -2.48
C ALA A 48 14.78 -11.46 -2.27
N SER A 49 13.91 -12.03 -3.13
CA SER A 49 13.55 -13.45 -3.07
C SER A 49 14.73 -14.38 -3.34
N ALA A 50 15.65 -13.95 -4.22
CA ALA A 50 16.88 -14.65 -4.55
C ALA A 50 18.01 -14.44 -3.51
N LYS A 51 17.78 -13.61 -2.48
CA LYS A 51 18.77 -13.21 -1.48
C LYS A 51 20.02 -12.56 -2.07
N LEU A 52 19.85 -11.82 -3.17
CA LEU A 52 20.92 -11.06 -3.82
C LEU A 52 20.82 -9.58 -3.43
N PRO A 53 21.96 -8.88 -3.27
CA PRO A 53 21.94 -7.46 -2.93
C PRO A 53 21.42 -6.63 -4.09
N ALA A 54 20.48 -5.74 -3.81
CA ALA A 54 19.84 -4.86 -4.79
C ALA A 54 20.72 -3.62 -5.11
N THR A 55 21.91 -3.88 -5.65
CA THR A 55 22.87 -2.85 -6.08
C THR A 55 22.52 -2.32 -7.47
N LEU A 56 23.00 -1.12 -7.83
CA LEU A 56 22.78 -0.55 -9.16
C LEU A 56 23.20 -1.51 -10.29
N GLN A 57 24.30 -2.24 -10.12
CA GLN A 57 24.80 -3.20 -11.10
C GLN A 57 23.86 -4.39 -11.27
N ASN A 58 23.40 -4.99 -10.18
CA ASN A 58 22.50 -6.14 -10.22
C ASN A 58 21.12 -5.74 -10.78
N ILE A 59 20.62 -4.57 -10.40
CA ILE A 59 19.35 -4.05 -10.91
C ILE A 59 19.48 -3.79 -12.41
N SER A 60 20.51 -3.06 -12.86
CA SER A 60 20.70 -2.73 -14.28
C SER A 60 20.81 -3.98 -15.15
N LEU A 61 21.54 -5.01 -14.69
CA LEU A 61 21.65 -6.28 -15.40
C LEU A 61 20.30 -6.99 -15.56
N ASN A 62 19.45 -6.97 -14.53
CA ASN A 62 18.13 -7.61 -14.59
C ASN A 62 17.12 -6.75 -15.37
N MET A 63 17.20 -5.42 -15.27
CA MET A 63 16.36 -4.50 -16.02
C MET A 63 16.65 -4.56 -17.53
N ASP A 64 17.92 -4.65 -17.94
CA ASP A 64 18.28 -4.85 -19.35
C ASP A 64 17.75 -6.20 -19.87
N LYS A 65 17.96 -7.29 -19.11
CA LYS A 65 17.50 -8.63 -19.51
C LYS A 65 15.99 -8.74 -19.64
N THR A 66 15.23 -8.19 -18.69
CA THR A 66 13.77 -8.37 -18.62
C THR A 66 13.01 -7.28 -19.36
N PHE A 67 13.48 -6.03 -19.32
CA PHE A 67 12.75 -4.86 -19.82
C PHE A 67 13.53 -4.01 -20.84
N ARG A 68 14.76 -4.42 -21.21
CA ARG A 68 15.62 -3.72 -22.20
C ARG A 68 15.97 -2.28 -21.83
N TRP A 69 16.07 -2.01 -20.54
CA TRP A 69 16.56 -0.71 -20.07
C TRP A 69 18.07 -0.68 -20.04
N THR A 70 18.64 0.41 -20.54
CA THR A 70 20.07 0.67 -20.41
C THR A 70 20.45 0.94 -18.95
N ALA A 71 21.73 0.81 -18.62
CA ALA A 71 22.23 1.12 -17.28
C ALA A 71 21.98 2.60 -16.91
N ASP A 72 22.14 3.52 -17.88
CA ASP A 72 21.92 4.95 -17.67
C ASP A 72 20.44 5.27 -17.42
N GLU A 73 19.54 4.69 -18.22
CA GLU A 73 18.10 4.82 -17.98
C GLU A 73 17.69 4.23 -16.64
N THR A 74 18.22 3.05 -16.29
CA THR A 74 17.94 2.40 -15.01
C THR A 74 18.36 3.29 -13.85
N LYS A 75 19.57 3.87 -13.91
CA LYS A 75 20.06 4.78 -12.89
C LYS A 75 19.18 6.02 -12.77
N ALA A 76 18.87 6.69 -13.88
CA ALA A 76 18.01 7.87 -13.88
C ALA A 76 16.64 7.58 -13.24
N ARG A 77 16.04 6.42 -13.54
CA ARG A 77 14.74 6.01 -12.97
C ARG A 77 14.83 5.64 -11.49
N LEU A 78 15.94 5.06 -11.05
CA LEU A 78 16.20 4.82 -9.62
C LEU A 78 16.36 6.13 -8.86
N ASP A 79 17.12 7.09 -9.39
CA ASP A 79 17.32 8.40 -8.77
C ASP A 79 15.99 9.18 -8.68
N ASP A 80 15.17 9.16 -9.73
CA ASP A 80 13.80 9.68 -9.73
C ASP A 80 12.93 8.98 -8.67
N SER A 81 13.04 7.65 -8.52
CA SER A 81 12.27 6.87 -7.54
C SER A 81 12.66 7.16 -6.10
N VAL A 82 13.94 7.44 -5.86
CA VAL A 82 14.45 7.81 -4.53
C VAL A 82 14.02 9.21 -4.16
N SER A 83 14.14 10.17 -5.09
CA SER A 83 13.70 11.56 -4.84
C SER A 83 12.19 11.66 -4.60
N SER A 84 11.41 10.80 -5.26
CA SER A 84 9.96 10.66 -5.08
C SER A 84 9.53 9.82 -3.87
N LYS A 85 10.48 9.32 -3.06
CA LYS A 85 10.21 8.46 -1.89
C LYS A 85 9.45 7.17 -2.24
N LEU A 86 9.61 6.67 -3.47
CA LEU A 86 9.09 5.36 -3.89
C LEU A 86 10.06 4.24 -3.58
N LEU A 87 11.34 4.58 -3.45
CA LEU A 87 12.42 3.68 -3.08
C LEU A 87 13.29 4.35 -2.01
N ASN A 88 13.86 3.53 -1.14
CA ASN A 88 14.94 3.93 -0.25
C ASN A 88 16.28 3.54 -0.88
N CYS A 89 17.27 4.41 -0.74
CA CYS A 89 18.66 4.10 -1.08
C CYS A 89 19.47 4.15 0.22
N VAL A 90 20.05 3.01 0.61
CA VAL A 90 20.77 2.85 1.88
C VAL A 90 22.17 2.35 1.59
N PHE A 91 23.17 2.90 2.28
CA PHE A 91 24.52 2.37 2.22
C PHE A 91 24.64 1.13 3.10
N ASP A 92 24.95 0.00 2.48
CA ASP A 92 25.18 -1.27 3.17
C ASP A 92 26.68 -1.39 3.49
N LYS A 93 26.99 -1.56 4.78
CA LYS A 93 28.36 -1.62 5.29
C LYS A 93 29.04 -2.97 5.00
N ASP A 94 28.28 -4.04 4.83
CA ASP A 94 28.83 -5.38 4.65
C ASP A 94 29.38 -5.58 3.23
N ILE A 95 28.75 -4.91 2.26
CA ILE A 95 29.14 -4.96 0.85
C ILE A 95 29.77 -3.64 0.35
N GLU A 96 29.90 -2.64 1.22
CA GLU A 96 30.42 -1.29 0.93
C GLU A 96 29.78 -0.61 -0.29
N GLN A 97 28.47 -0.83 -0.50
CA GLN A 97 27.72 -0.35 -1.65
C GLN A 97 26.33 0.15 -1.28
N HIS A 98 25.77 1.01 -2.12
CA HIS A 98 24.38 1.44 -2.00
C HIS A 98 23.43 0.35 -2.50
N ILE A 99 22.40 0.07 -1.70
CA ILE A 99 21.31 -0.85 -2.02
C ILE A 99 19.98 -0.10 -2.09
N TYR A 100 19.14 -0.51 -3.04
CA TYR A 100 17.81 0.02 -3.23
C TYR A 100 16.77 -0.90 -2.61
N GLN A 101 15.81 -0.33 -1.89
CA GLN A 101 14.79 -1.08 -1.16
C GLN A 101 13.40 -0.46 -1.37
N VAL A 102 12.39 -1.32 -1.49
CA VAL A 102 10.99 -0.87 -1.46
C VAL A 102 10.66 -0.43 -0.03
N PRO A 103 10.09 0.77 0.19
CA PRO A 103 9.71 1.23 1.53
C PRO A 103 8.70 0.27 2.14
N ILE A 104 8.95 -0.15 3.38
CA ILE A 104 7.96 -0.93 4.15
C ILE A 104 6.92 0.07 4.65
N ALA A 105 5.64 -0.19 4.36
CA ALA A 105 4.54 0.64 4.82
C ALA A 105 4.52 0.67 6.36
N THR A 106 4.94 1.78 6.92
CA THR A 106 4.74 2.18 8.33
C THR A 106 3.58 3.18 8.39
N ASP A 107 2.96 3.37 9.56
CA ASP A 107 1.84 4.31 9.73
C ASP A 107 2.15 5.74 9.25
N GLU A 108 3.43 6.14 9.25
CA GLU A 108 3.90 7.47 8.80
C GLU A 108 4.16 7.56 7.28
N THR A 109 4.20 6.43 6.56
CA THR A 109 4.54 6.36 5.12
C THR A 109 3.36 5.99 4.24
N VAL A 110 2.20 5.65 4.82
CA VAL A 110 0.96 5.42 4.06
C VAL A 110 0.47 6.75 3.50
N ARG A 111 0.54 6.89 2.18
CA ARG A 111 -0.03 8.05 1.49
C ARG A 111 -1.55 7.96 1.55
N GLU A 112 -2.19 9.09 1.87
CA GLU A 112 -3.66 9.19 1.85
C GLU A 112 -4.21 8.98 0.42
N HIS A 113 -3.41 9.35 -0.59
CA HIS A 113 -3.77 9.29 -2.00
C HIS A 113 -2.66 8.69 -2.86
N ASP A 114 -3.06 8.05 -3.96
CA ASP A 114 -2.16 7.57 -5.00
C ASP A 114 -1.41 8.72 -5.66
N TRP A 115 -0.26 8.38 -6.22
CA TRP A 115 0.70 9.32 -6.80
C TRP A 115 0.68 9.33 -8.34
N TYR A 116 -0.26 8.59 -8.93
CA TYR A 116 -0.52 8.49 -10.36
C TYR A 116 -2.04 8.56 -10.61
N CYS A 117 -2.42 9.06 -11.78
CA CYS A 117 -3.82 9.11 -12.20
C CYS A 117 -4.40 7.69 -12.32
N PHE A 118 -5.53 7.45 -11.67
CA PHE A 118 -6.19 6.14 -11.71
C PHE A 118 -6.67 5.73 -13.12
N GLU A 119 -6.91 6.70 -14.01
CA GLU A 119 -7.39 6.43 -15.37
C GLU A 119 -6.24 6.10 -16.34
N CYS A 120 -5.24 6.98 -16.42
CA CYS A 120 -4.17 6.87 -17.42
C CYS A 120 -2.86 6.32 -16.86
N HIS A 121 -2.77 6.10 -15.55
CA HIS A 121 -1.59 5.59 -14.84
C HIS A 121 -0.32 6.46 -14.93
N ALA A 122 -0.45 7.68 -15.47
CA ALA A 122 0.63 8.65 -15.51
C ALA A 122 0.60 9.53 -14.27
N ALA A 123 1.78 10.03 -13.89
CA ALA A 123 1.90 11.03 -12.83
C ALA A 123 1.74 12.45 -13.39
N GLY A 124 1.95 13.47 -12.56
CA GLY A 124 1.80 14.88 -12.92
C GLY A 124 0.89 15.62 -11.95
N GLN A 125 0.17 16.64 -12.43
CA GLN A 125 -0.78 17.39 -11.61
C GLN A 125 -2.07 16.60 -11.43
N LEU A 126 -2.30 16.14 -10.20
CA LEU A 126 -3.38 15.21 -9.87
C LEU A 126 -4.35 15.84 -8.88
N TYR A 127 -5.63 15.52 -9.04
CA TYR A 127 -6.72 15.96 -8.19
C TYR A 127 -7.23 14.77 -7.37
N PRO A 128 -7.19 14.85 -6.03
CA PRO A 128 -7.58 13.74 -5.18
C PRO A 128 -9.08 13.61 -5.05
N CYS A 129 -9.56 12.36 -5.02
CA CYS A 129 -10.93 12.07 -4.61
C CYS A 129 -11.08 12.35 -3.11
N THR A 130 -12.18 12.99 -2.74
CA THR A 130 -12.47 13.35 -1.33
C THR A 130 -12.88 12.17 -0.45
N LYS A 131 -13.24 11.01 -1.03
CA LYS A 131 -13.74 9.82 -0.30
C LYS A 131 -12.89 8.55 -0.42
N CYS A 132 -11.86 8.55 -1.27
CA CYS A 132 -10.95 7.41 -1.40
C CYS A 132 -9.56 7.87 -1.82
N PHE A 133 -8.61 6.94 -1.85
CA PHE A 133 -7.22 7.18 -2.18
C PHE A 133 -6.95 7.52 -3.66
N ARG A 134 -7.94 7.43 -4.56
CA ARG A 134 -7.72 7.64 -6.00
C ARG A 134 -7.50 9.11 -6.33
N VAL A 135 -6.68 9.36 -7.35
CA VAL A 135 -6.42 10.70 -7.91
C VAL A 135 -6.54 10.69 -9.43
N TYR A 136 -6.78 11.84 -10.05
CA TYR A 136 -7.01 11.94 -11.50
C TYR A 136 -6.39 13.22 -12.09
N HIS A 137 -5.97 13.18 -13.36
CA HIS A 137 -5.73 14.42 -14.11
C HIS A 137 -7.05 15.11 -14.43
N SER A 138 -7.02 16.44 -14.58
CA SER A 138 -8.19 17.22 -15.01
C SER A 138 -8.75 16.73 -16.36
N SER A 139 -7.88 16.32 -17.29
CA SER A 139 -8.27 15.76 -18.58
C SER A 139 -8.90 14.36 -18.50
N CYS A 140 -8.59 13.59 -17.44
CA CYS A 140 -9.06 12.23 -17.23
C CYS A 140 -10.42 12.13 -16.51
N ILE A 141 -10.96 13.24 -16.02
CA ILE A 141 -12.30 13.30 -15.41
C ILE A 141 -13.30 13.92 -16.37
N SER A 142 -14.60 13.60 -16.21
CA SER A 142 -15.67 14.16 -17.05
C SER A 142 -15.77 15.68 -16.87
N ALA A 143 -16.35 16.36 -17.86
CA ALA A 143 -16.51 17.81 -17.82
C ALA A 143 -17.39 18.27 -16.63
N GLU A 144 -18.39 17.48 -16.22
CA GLU A 144 -19.21 17.80 -15.04
C GLU A 144 -18.39 17.81 -13.76
N LEU A 145 -17.42 16.89 -13.63
CA LEU A 145 -16.56 16.77 -12.46
C LEU A 145 -15.50 17.85 -12.37
N ARG A 146 -15.07 18.41 -13.51
CA ARG A 146 -14.09 19.51 -13.54
C ARG A 146 -14.64 20.83 -12.99
N ALA A 147 -15.95 21.01 -12.97
CA ALA A 147 -16.58 22.28 -12.58
C ALA A 147 -16.37 22.63 -11.10
N ASN A 148 -16.04 21.64 -10.24
CA ASN A 148 -15.72 21.86 -8.83
C ASN A 148 -14.54 20.97 -8.36
N PRO A 149 -13.28 21.35 -8.65
CA PRO A 149 -12.12 20.53 -8.34
C PRO A 149 -11.83 20.43 -6.82
N ALA A 150 -12.40 21.31 -6.00
CA ALA A 150 -12.28 21.24 -4.55
C ALA A 150 -13.07 20.08 -3.92
N VAL A 151 -14.02 19.51 -4.66
CA VAL A 151 -14.88 18.39 -4.22
C VAL A 151 -14.94 17.33 -5.31
N LEU A 152 -13.78 16.88 -5.78
CA LEU A 152 -13.76 15.77 -6.73
C LEU A 152 -14.25 14.50 -6.03
N LEU A 153 -15.32 13.92 -6.56
CA LEU A 153 -15.82 12.60 -6.17
C LEU A 153 -15.69 11.69 -7.39
N CYS A 154 -14.86 10.64 -7.31
CA CYS A 154 -14.67 9.75 -8.45
C CYS A 154 -15.95 8.96 -8.76
N ASN A 155 -16.09 8.48 -9.99
CA ASN A 155 -17.29 7.74 -10.43
C ASN A 155 -17.60 6.56 -9.51
N ALA A 156 -16.59 5.80 -9.07
CA ALA A 156 -16.79 4.70 -8.14
C ALA A 156 -17.40 5.16 -6.80
N CYS A 157 -16.91 6.26 -6.22
CA CYS A 157 -17.48 6.80 -4.99
C CYS A 157 -18.85 7.46 -5.20
N GLN A 158 -19.13 8.01 -6.38
CA GLN A 158 -20.46 8.52 -6.71
C GLN A 158 -21.49 7.38 -6.76
N GLU A 159 -21.15 6.26 -7.40
CA GLU A 159 -22.05 5.11 -7.47
C GLU A 159 -22.30 4.52 -6.08
N ILE A 160 -21.25 4.37 -5.25
CA ILE A 160 -21.40 3.89 -3.87
C ILE A 160 -22.34 4.77 -3.04
N GLU A 161 -22.34 6.08 -3.24
CA GLU A 161 -23.23 7.01 -2.52
C GLU A 161 -24.69 6.96 -3.01
N LYS A 162 -24.92 6.49 -4.24
CA LYS A 162 -26.27 6.26 -4.77
C LYS A 162 -26.85 4.95 -4.27
N GLU A 163 -26.01 3.99 -3.93
CA GLU A 163 -26.45 2.70 -3.40
C GLU A 163 -27.03 2.87 -1.98
N PRO A 164 -28.16 2.21 -1.67
CA PRO A 164 -28.65 2.17 -0.30
C PRO A 164 -27.60 1.50 0.60
N PRO A 165 -27.48 1.92 1.86
CA PRO A 165 -26.54 1.32 2.79
C PRO A 165 -26.73 -0.19 2.82
N CYS A 166 -25.66 -0.92 2.52
CA CYS A 166 -25.69 -2.37 2.51
C CYS A 166 -26.10 -2.88 3.90
N ASN A 167 -27.20 -3.63 3.97
CA ASN A 167 -27.65 -4.19 5.23
C ASN A 167 -26.70 -5.32 5.66
N LEU A 168 -25.85 -5.00 6.65
CA LEU A 168 -24.88 -5.92 7.22
C LEU A 168 -25.54 -7.22 7.74
N GLU A 169 -26.79 -7.15 8.21
CA GLU A 169 -27.56 -8.31 8.69
C GLU A 169 -27.87 -9.29 7.56
N THR A 170 -28.03 -8.81 6.33
CA THR A 170 -28.33 -9.65 5.15
C THR A 170 -27.06 -10.26 4.53
N LEU A 171 -25.90 -9.62 4.74
CA LEU A 171 -24.60 -10.08 4.24
C LEU A 171 -23.89 -11.05 5.21
N SER A 172 -24.16 -10.94 6.52
CA SER A 172 -23.60 -11.80 7.57
C SER A 172 -23.74 -13.31 7.29
N PRO A 173 -24.89 -13.84 6.81
CA PRO A 173 -25.03 -15.25 6.47
C PRO A 173 -24.19 -15.69 5.25
N CYS A 174 -23.90 -14.78 4.33
CA CYS A 174 -23.07 -15.08 3.15
C CYS A 174 -21.58 -15.04 3.49
N LEU A 175 -21.16 -14.03 4.27
CA LEU A 175 -19.78 -13.89 4.72
C LEU A 175 -19.38 -15.02 5.68
N SER A 176 -20.26 -15.42 6.61
CA SER A 176 -19.99 -16.53 7.55
C SER A 176 -19.72 -17.85 6.83
N LYS A 177 -20.43 -18.15 5.74
CA LYS A 177 -20.19 -19.36 4.93
C LYS A 177 -18.83 -19.34 4.24
N ILE A 178 -18.39 -18.18 3.75
CA ILE A 178 -17.07 -17.99 3.12
C ILE A 178 -15.96 -18.14 4.18
N LEU A 179 -16.14 -17.51 5.35
CA LEU A 179 -15.19 -17.61 6.46
C LEU A 179 -15.06 -19.03 6.99
N GLN A 180 -16.18 -19.73 7.23
CA GLN A 180 -16.18 -21.14 7.63
C GLN A 180 -15.49 -22.05 6.61
N SER A 181 -15.64 -21.74 5.32
CA SER A 181 -14.97 -22.49 4.24
C SER A 181 -13.46 -22.24 4.23
N ALA A 182 -13.03 -20.99 4.47
CA ALA A 182 -11.62 -20.64 4.61
C ALA A 182 -10.98 -21.27 5.84
N GLU A 183 -11.65 -21.24 7.00
CA GLU A 183 -11.21 -21.90 8.24
C GLU A 183 -11.06 -23.42 8.06
N LYS A 184 -12.02 -24.05 7.39
CA LYS A 184 -11.96 -25.49 7.10
C LYS A 184 -10.78 -25.83 6.18
N MET A 185 -10.45 -24.98 5.21
CA MET A 185 -9.27 -25.17 4.37
C MET A 185 -7.97 -25.09 5.19
N VAL A 186 -7.84 -24.10 6.08
CA VAL A 186 -6.68 -23.96 6.97
C VAL A 186 -6.56 -25.15 7.92
N ASN A 187 -7.67 -25.56 8.55
CA ASN A 187 -7.69 -26.71 9.47
C ASN A 187 -7.35 -28.02 8.77
N ASN A 188 -7.87 -28.24 7.56
CA ASN A 188 -7.50 -29.40 6.75
C ASN A 188 -6.00 -29.38 6.38
N PHE A 189 -5.44 -28.21 6.10
CA PHE A 189 -4.02 -28.06 5.82
C PHE A 189 -3.18 -28.39 7.06
N ILE A 190 -3.55 -27.86 8.24
CA ILE A 190 -2.89 -28.15 9.52
C ILE A 190 -2.96 -29.64 9.83
N ILE A 191 -4.13 -30.27 9.67
CA ILE A 191 -4.31 -31.72 9.88
C ILE A 191 -3.46 -32.53 8.89
N TYR A 192 -3.40 -32.12 7.62
CA TYR A 192 -2.58 -32.78 6.62
C TYR A 192 -1.09 -32.70 6.97
N PHE A 193 -0.59 -31.52 7.37
CA PHE A 193 0.79 -31.33 7.80
C PHE A 193 1.10 -32.10 9.09
N HIS A 194 0.19 -32.11 10.08
CA HIS A 194 0.34 -32.89 11.30
C HIS A 194 0.43 -34.40 10.99
N ASN A 195 -0.45 -34.92 10.12
CA ASN A 195 -0.43 -36.31 9.70
C ASN A 195 0.83 -36.66 8.88
N LEU A 196 1.32 -35.75 8.03
CA LEU A 196 2.56 -35.94 7.27
C LEU A 196 3.80 -35.99 8.18
N LEU A 197 3.85 -35.12 9.21
CA LEU A 197 4.89 -35.10 10.23
C LEU A 197 4.85 -36.37 11.09
N CYS A 198 3.66 -36.83 11.50
CA CYS A 198 3.48 -38.08 12.24
C CYS A 198 3.86 -39.33 11.42
N LEU A 199 3.66 -39.35 10.11
CA LEU A 199 4.03 -40.46 9.23
C LEU A 199 5.54 -40.53 8.96
N LYS A 200 6.24 -39.39 8.87
CA LYS A 200 7.69 -39.33 8.61
C LYS A 200 8.58 -39.54 9.84
N PHE A 201 8.10 -39.27 11.06
CA PHE A 201 8.92 -39.32 12.29
C PHE A 201 8.52 -40.43 13.28
N ARG A 202 8.17 -41.62 12.77
CA ARG A 202 7.56 -42.69 13.56
C ARG A 202 8.36 -43.32 14.72
N PRO A 203 9.69 -43.14 14.92
CA PRO A 203 10.31 -43.62 16.17
C PRO A 203 10.82 -42.53 17.13
N MET A 204 10.80 -41.22 16.81
CA MET A 204 11.37 -40.19 17.71
C MET A 204 10.35 -39.28 18.42
N VAL A 205 9.05 -39.34 18.07
CA VAL A 205 8.05 -38.39 18.58
C VAL A 205 7.33 -38.87 19.84
N SER A 206 7.49 -40.14 20.28
CA SER A 206 6.76 -40.64 21.46
C SER A 206 7.24 -40.07 22.80
N LEU A 207 8.47 -39.55 22.89
CA LEU A 207 9.02 -39.03 24.15
C LEU A 207 8.92 -37.50 24.32
N VAL A 208 8.92 -36.73 23.22
CA VAL A 208 8.90 -35.27 23.29
C VAL A 208 7.48 -34.71 23.36
N LEU A 209 6.52 -35.28 22.61
CA LEU A 209 5.12 -34.82 22.67
C LEU A 209 4.41 -35.19 23.98
N CYS A 210 4.85 -36.26 24.65
CA CYS A 210 4.32 -36.64 25.97
C CYS A 210 4.70 -35.63 27.07
N ARG A 211 5.77 -34.83 26.87
CA ARG A 211 6.13 -33.72 27.77
C ARG A 211 5.39 -32.42 27.46
N ILE A 212 5.07 -32.15 26.19
CA ILE A 212 4.38 -30.91 25.80
C ILE A 212 2.87 -30.98 26.09
N LEU A 213 2.22 -32.11 25.81
CA LEU A 213 0.78 -32.29 26.10
C LEU A 213 0.44 -32.38 27.59
N ARG A 214 1.44 -32.55 28.47
CA ARG A 214 1.24 -32.50 29.93
C ARG A 214 1.13 -31.08 30.47
N VAL A 215 1.56 -30.08 29.71
CA VAL A 215 1.51 -28.65 30.12
C VAL A 215 0.16 -28.02 29.77
N GLU A 216 -0.45 -28.40 28.65
CA GLU A 216 -1.76 -27.84 28.25
C GLU A 216 -2.94 -28.40 29.06
N TYR A 217 -2.86 -29.63 29.56
CA TYR A 217 -3.93 -30.20 30.39
C TYR A 217 -3.94 -29.69 31.85
N LEU A 218 -2.83 -29.10 32.31
CA LEU A 218 -2.72 -28.50 33.65
C LEU A 218 -3.14 -27.03 33.68
N MET A 219 -3.07 -26.31 32.55
CA MET A 219 -3.48 -24.90 32.48
C MET A 219 -5.00 -24.71 32.30
N ASN A 220 -5.70 -25.69 31.71
CA ASN A 220 -7.17 -25.66 31.58
C ASN A 220 -7.95 -26.16 32.82
N SER A 221 -7.29 -26.47 33.93
CA SER A 221 -7.93 -26.80 35.22
C SER A 221 -7.77 -25.69 36.28
N ILE A 222 -7.19 -24.53 35.92
CA ILE A 222 -7.00 -23.36 36.82
C ILE A 222 -7.81 -22.13 36.35
N ALA A 223 -8.50 -22.20 35.22
CA ALA A 223 -9.48 -21.18 34.81
C ALA A 223 -10.91 -21.73 34.96
N CYS A 224 -11.33 -21.91 36.21
CA CYS A 224 -12.72 -22.02 36.65
C CYS A 224 -12.94 -20.89 37.66
#